data_AF-C5A473-F1
#
_entry.id   AF-C5A473-F1
#
_cell.length_a   1.000
_cell.length_b   1.000
_cell.length_c   1.000
_cell.angle_alpha   90.00
_cell.angle_beta   90.00
_cell.angle_gamma   90.00
#
_symmetry.space_group_name_H-M   'P 1'
#
loop_
_entity.id
_entity.type
_entity.pdbx_description
1 polymer ?
#
loop_
_entity_poly.entity_id
_entity_poly.type
_entity_poly.pdbx_seq_one_letter_code
_entity_poly.pdbx_strand_id
1 'polypeptide(L)' 'MEDAMKLGRKTGASGFDVLFLACAKKANAKLVTDDKKMYETAVKAGIEVELLRELISSP' A
#
# COMPACT_ATOMS: atom_id res chain seq x y z
N MET A 1 -2.81 8.68 13.21
CA MET A 1 -3.98 9.17 12.46
C MET A 1 -3.62 10.45 11.70
N GLU A 2 -2.97 11.40 12.36
CA GLU A 2 -2.48 12.63 11.73
C GLU A 2 -1.44 12.39 10.62
N ASP A 3 -0.51 11.44 10.83
CA ASP A 3 0.47 11.06 9.80
C ASP A 3 -0.16 10.44 8.56
N ALA A 4 -1.21 9.64 8.74
CA ALA A 4 -1.99 9.07 7.65
C ALA A 4 -2.72 10.18 6.87
N MET A 5 -3.30 11.17 7.56
CA MET A 5 -3.94 12.31 6.89
C MET A 5 -2.93 13.21 6.16
N LYS A 6 -1.70 13.37 6.67
CA LYS A 6 -0.61 14.09 5.98
C LYS A 6 -0.14 13.34 4.74
N LEU A 7 0.04 12.03 4.83
CA LEU A 7 0.47 11.20 3.72
C LEU A 7 -0.57 11.16 2.60
N GLY A 8 -1.86 11.00 2.94
CA GLY A 8 -2.95 11.01 1.96
C GLY A 8 -3.12 12.33 1.22
N ARG A 9 -2.99 13.47 1.93
CA ARG A 9 -2.98 14.79 1.28
C ARG A 9 -1.79 14.99 0.33
N LYS A 10 -0.62 14.43 0.66
CA LYS A 10 0.59 14.56 -0.16
C LYS A 10 0.57 13.67 -1.40
N THR A 11 -0.09 12.51 -1.35
CA THR A 11 -0.05 11.51 -2.42
C THR A 11 -1.28 11.51 -3.32
N GLY A 12 -2.40 12.12 -2.90
CA GLY A 12 -3.67 12.08 -3.65
C GLY A 12 -4.32 10.70 -3.68
N ALA A 13 -3.84 9.78 -2.83
CA ALA A 13 -4.41 8.45 -2.68
C ALA A 13 -5.75 8.53 -1.92
N SER A 14 -6.70 7.66 -2.27
CA SER A 14 -7.99 7.65 -1.57
C SER A 14 -7.74 7.35 -0.08
N GLY A 15 -8.56 7.90 0.83
CA GLY A 15 -8.29 7.82 2.27
C GLY A 15 -8.08 6.40 2.81
N PHE A 16 -8.63 5.38 2.12
CA PHE A 16 -8.42 3.97 2.43
C PHE A 16 -7.04 3.45 2.04
N ASP A 17 -6.49 3.88 0.90
CA ASP A 17 -5.16 3.45 0.45
C ASP A 17 -4.09 3.78 1.49
N VAL A 18 -4.20 4.99 2.04
CA VAL A 18 -3.26 5.47 3.05
C VAL A 18 -3.44 4.75 4.38
N LEU A 19 -4.66 4.35 4.71
CA LEU A 19 -4.92 3.52 5.90
C LEU A 19 -4.22 2.16 5.77
N PHE A 20 -4.36 1.47 4.63
CA PHE A 20 -3.72 0.17 4.43
C PHE A 20 -2.19 0.27 4.44
N LEU A 21 -1.62 1.28 3.78
CA LEU A 21 -0.18 1.56 3.82
C LEU A 21 0.31 1.83 5.25
N ALA A 22 -0.42 2.67 6.00
CA ALA A 22 -0.06 2.99 7.38
C ALA A 22 -0.16 1.76 8.29
N CYS A 23 -1.17 0.92 8.10
CA CYS A 23 -1.34 -0.34 8.85
C CYS A 23 -0.19 -1.31 8.56
N ALA A 24 0.10 -1.58 7.29
CA ALA A 24 1.19 -2.48 6.89
C ALA A 24 2.53 -2.02 7.47
N LYS A 25 2.85 -0.72 7.36
CA LYS A 25 4.07 -0.15 7.91
C LYS A 25 4.15 -0.23 9.43
N LYS A 26 3.07 0.13 10.13
CA LYS A 26 3.03 0.13 11.60
C LYS A 26 3.10 -1.28 12.18
N ALA A 27 2.48 -2.25 11.50
CA ALA A 27 2.49 -3.65 11.90
C ALA A 27 3.74 -4.41 11.42
N ASN A 28 4.59 -3.80 10.60
CA ASN A 28 5.66 -4.47 9.86
C ASN A 28 5.13 -5.73 9.12
N ALA A 29 3.97 -5.58 8.49
CA ALA A 29 3.26 -6.64 7.80
C ALA A 29 3.32 -6.44 6.28
N LYS A 30 3.28 -7.56 5.55
CA LYS A 30 3.18 -7.56 4.09
C LYS A 30 1.83 -7.03 3.64
N LEU A 31 1.84 -6.05 2.74
CA LEU A 31 0.65 -5.57 2.06
C LEU A 31 0.36 -6.47 0.85
N VAL A 32 -0.89 -6.90 0.69
CA VAL A 32 -1.36 -7.61 -0.50
C VAL A 32 -2.43 -6.75 -1.16
N THR A 33 -2.27 -6.43 -2.43
CA THR A 33 -3.21 -5.56 -3.16
C THR A 33 -3.31 -5.98 -4.63
N ASP A 34 -4.46 -5.78 -5.27
CA ASP A 34 -4.62 -5.93 -6.72
C ASP A 34 -4.57 -4.58 -7.46
N ASP A 35 -4.46 -3.47 -6.71
CA ASP A 35 -4.33 -2.11 -7.22
C ASP A 35 -2.86 -1.76 -7.49
N LYS A 36 -2.55 -1.49 -8.75
CA LYS A 36 -1.19 -1.18 -9.21
C LYS A 36 -0.63 0.12 -8.60
N LYS A 37 -1.46 1.15 -8.42
CA LYS A 37 -1.01 2.43 -7.84
C LYS A 37 -0.68 2.28 -6.36
N MET A 38 -1.45 1.48 -5.62
CA MET A 38 -1.16 1.15 -4.23
C MET A 38 0.13 0.35 -4.11
N TYR A 39 0.33 -0.66 -4.96
CA TYR A 39 1.58 -1.42 -5.04
C TYR A 39 2.80 -0.51 -5.25
N GLU A 40 2.78 0.33 -6.29
CA GLU A 40 3.88 1.26 -6.58
C GLU A 40 4.14 2.25 -5.44
N THR A 41 3.08 2.68 -4.74
CA THR A 41 3.19 3.56 -3.58
C THR A 41 3.83 2.84 -2.39
N ALA A 42 3.47 1.59 -2.13
CA ALA A 42 4.05 0.76 -1.07
C ALA A 42 5.55 0.50 -1.31
N VAL A 43 5.94 0.16 -2.54
CA VAL A 43 7.35 -0.02 -2.94
C VAL A 43 8.16 1.25 -2.66
N LYS A 44 7.67 2.42 -3.10
CA LYS A 44 8.33 3.72 -2.83
C LYS A 44 8.42 4.06 -1.34
N ALA A 45 7.50 3.54 -0.53
CA ALA A 45 7.45 3.77 0.90
C ALA A 45 8.28 2.76 1.73
N GLY A 46 8.92 1.77 1.08
CA GLY A 46 9.69 0.72 1.73
C GLY A 46 8.83 -0.29 2.49
N ILE A 47 7.57 -0.47 2.07
CA ILE A 47 6.66 -1.45 2.66
C ILE A 47 6.77 -2.74 1.85
N GLU A 48 6.91 -3.87 2.54
CA GLU A 48 6.85 -5.19 1.89
C GLU A 48 5.46 -5.37 1.26
N VAL A 49 5.40 -5.66 -0.04
CA VAL A 49 4.14 -5.68 -0.79
C VAL A 49 4.13 -6.73 -1.90
N GLU A 50 2.95 -7.27 -2.21
CA GLU A 50 2.69 -8.20 -3.30
C GLU A 50 1.49 -7.74 -4.15
N LEU A 51 1.64 -7.80 -5.47
CA LEU A 51 0.58 -7.46 -6.43
C LEU A 51 -0.18 -8.72 -6.86
N LEU A 52 -1.46 -8.82 -6.49
CA LEU A 52 -2.26 -10.03 -6.66
C LEU A 52 -2.43 -10.46 -8.13
N ARG A 53 -2.48 -9.49 -9.06
CA ARG A 53 -2.70 -9.75 -10.49
C ARG A 53 -1.52 -10.46 -11.18
N GLU A 54 -0.34 -10.46 -10.57
CA GLU A 54 0.83 -11.20 -11.07
C GLU A 54 0.87 -12.65 -10.54
N LEU A 55 0.03 -13.01 -9.56
CA LEU A 55 0.01 -14.36 -8.96
C LEU A 55 -0.71 -15.42 -9.80
N ILE A 56 -1.46 -15.04 -10.84
CA ILE A 56 -2.22 -15.99 -11.68
C ILE A 56 -1.31 -16.72 -12.68
N SER A 57 0.01 -16.61 -12.55
CA SER A 57 0.99 -17.38 -13.34
C SER A 57 1.67 -18.45 -12.49
N SER A 58 0.91 -19.46 -12.08
CA SER A 58 1.43 -20.81 -11.76
C SER A 58 0.33 -21.84 -12.06
N PRO A 59 0.65 -22.94 -12.76
CA PRO A 59 -0.30 -23.83 -13.44
C PRO A 59 -1.22 -24.62 -12.51
#